data_AF-A0A7C2WXR5-F1
#
_entry.id   AF-A0A7C2WXR5-F1
#
_cell.length_a   1.000
_cell.length_b   1.000
_cell.length_c   1.000
_cell.angle_alpha   90.00
_cell.angle_beta   90.00
_cell.angle_gamma   90.00
#
_symmetry.space_group_name_H-M   'P 1'
#
loop_
_entity.id
_entity.type
_entity.pdbx_description
1 polymer ?
#
loop_
_entity_poly.entity_id
_entity_poly.type
_entity_poly.pdbx_seq_one_letter_code
_entity_poly.pdbx_strand_id
1 'polypeptide(L)'
;MGTLGGCIDSACQILEKAAADLEGAARHDLFEYCLAKAPVDPFVDWDWGWFLAQLAADLTTTQEERTRLFAVLDQMATRRGTTYDNGSFSLSRFDHERAALIKLTVIQQEDGEEAALNFIKEHVHYHPFRQRLIKHYMESDNLEEVKRLCQEWLDYYSQQAPGLREEYLGTLLNVSQMEGNKSESVRLARELFLNTSKFGYYDFLRQMTHEEEWPGFVEDLINDVEERSRGKHVQAEIYLHEGMWERLLEVSLEAGESYLGSYREYLEPRFPKEIFNAYKQIVYKKLSRTSSRAVYAEAAEYLVRMDKMGYGKEAQEIKKDLIFRYNRRKAMIEELNAFLPG
;
A
#
# COMPACT_ATOMS: atom_id res chain seq x y z
N MET A 1 4.70 17.04 12.76
CA MET A 1 6.07 17.57 12.61
C MET A 1 6.27 18.68 13.64
N GLY A 2 7.40 18.68 14.34
CA GLY A 2 7.70 19.69 15.38
C GLY A 2 8.03 21.07 14.78
N THR A 3 7.97 22.11 15.61
CA THR A 3 8.22 23.52 15.24
C THR A 3 9.58 23.76 14.58
N LEU A 4 10.61 22.97 14.93
CA LEU A 4 11.94 23.07 14.34
C LEU A 4 11.97 22.65 12.85
N GLY A 5 11.27 21.58 12.49
CA GLY A 5 11.20 21.10 11.10
C GLY A 5 10.57 22.14 10.19
N GLY A 6 9.43 22.72 10.61
CA GLY A 6 8.75 23.75 9.83
C GLY A 6 9.59 25.03 9.63
N CYS A 7 10.42 25.41 10.61
CA CYS A 7 11.35 26.53 10.44
C CYS A 7 12.45 26.24 9.41
N ILE A 8 12.97 25.02 9.39
CA ILE A 8 14.04 24.63 8.46
C ILE A 8 13.48 24.50 7.05
N ASP A 9 12.31 23.89 6.88
CA ASP A 9 11.63 23.81 5.57
C ASP A 9 11.36 25.21 5.01
N SER A 10 10.93 26.15 5.86
CA SER A 10 10.74 27.54 5.47
C SER A 10 12.06 28.21 5.05
N ALA A 11 13.15 27.95 5.77
CA ALA A 11 14.47 28.48 5.43
C ALA A 11 14.98 27.89 4.10
N CYS A 12 14.81 26.60 3.87
CA CYS A 12 15.11 25.92 2.61
C CYS A 12 14.36 26.56 1.43
N GLN A 13 13.05 26.78 1.56
CA GLN A 13 12.25 27.44 0.52
C GLN A 13 12.71 28.88 0.22
N ILE A 14 13.15 29.62 1.23
CA ILE A 14 13.69 30.97 1.04
C ILE A 14 15.03 30.90 0.30
N LEU A 15 15.90 29.96 0.66
CA LEU A 15 17.18 29.76 0.01
C LEU A 15 17.03 29.36 -1.46
N GLU A 16 16.13 28.44 -1.80
CA GLU A 16 15.82 28.07 -3.20
C GLU A 16 15.37 29.28 -4.01
N LYS A 17 14.43 30.07 -3.46
CA LYS A 17 13.94 31.28 -4.14
C LYS A 17 15.03 32.31 -4.33
N ALA A 18 15.87 32.52 -3.32
CA ALA A 18 16.98 33.46 -3.41
C ALA A 18 17.99 33.01 -4.47
N ALA A 19 18.36 31.73 -4.48
CA ALA A 19 19.33 31.14 -5.39
C ALA A 19 18.99 31.37 -6.87
N ALA A 20 17.70 31.34 -7.23
CA ALA A 20 17.24 31.55 -8.60
C ALA A 20 17.60 32.93 -9.18
N ASP A 21 17.77 33.95 -8.33
CA ASP A 21 18.08 35.32 -8.73
C ASP A 21 19.55 35.70 -8.51
N LEU A 22 20.40 34.78 -8.00
CA LEU A 22 21.80 35.06 -7.71
C LEU A 22 22.69 34.89 -8.92
N GLU A 23 23.59 35.86 -9.12
CA GLU A 23 24.63 35.83 -10.14
C GLU A 23 26.01 36.16 -9.56
N GLY A 24 27.06 35.90 -10.34
CA GLY A 24 28.43 36.32 -10.03
C GLY A 24 28.94 35.80 -8.68
N ALA A 25 29.48 36.71 -7.86
CA ALA A 25 30.10 36.37 -6.57
C ALA A 25 29.09 35.81 -5.56
N ALA A 26 27.87 36.36 -5.49
CA ALA A 26 26.87 35.91 -4.52
C ALA A 26 26.38 34.48 -4.81
N ARG A 27 26.23 34.12 -6.10
CA ARG A 27 25.95 32.75 -6.53
C ARG A 27 27.07 31.80 -6.10
N HIS A 28 28.32 32.18 -6.39
CA HIS A 28 29.49 31.37 -6.04
C HIS A 28 29.63 31.18 -4.52
N ASP A 29 29.42 32.24 -3.73
CA ASP A 29 29.45 32.17 -2.27
C ASP A 29 28.39 31.22 -1.72
N LEU A 30 27.18 31.22 -2.29
CA LEU A 30 26.13 30.27 -1.90
C LEU A 30 26.47 28.84 -2.33
N PHE A 31 27.01 28.65 -3.53
CA PHE A 31 27.50 27.34 -3.98
C PHE A 31 28.56 26.78 -3.01
N GLU A 32 29.57 27.58 -2.65
CA GLU A 32 30.62 27.19 -1.70
C GLU A 32 30.05 26.88 -0.31
N TYR A 33 29.07 27.67 0.15
CA TYR A 33 28.37 27.40 1.40
C TYR A 33 27.67 26.04 1.37
N CYS A 34 26.87 25.78 0.33
CA CYS A 34 26.14 24.53 0.17
C CYS A 34 27.10 23.34 0.11
N LEU A 35 28.16 23.43 -0.69
CA LEU A 35 29.15 22.37 -0.84
C LEU A 35 29.90 22.07 0.47
N ALA A 36 30.22 23.11 1.25
CA ALA A 36 30.89 22.95 2.54
C ALA A 36 29.98 22.41 3.65
N LYS A 37 28.66 22.67 3.58
CA LYS A 37 27.70 22.30 4.63
C LYS A 37 26.97 20.99 4.37
N ALA A 38 26.76 20.60 3.12
CA ALA A 38 26.06 19.37 2.75
C ALA A 38 26.64 18.09 3.41
N PRO A 39 27.96 17.86 3.49
CA PRO A 39 28.51 16.61 4.00
C PRO A 39 28.80 16.58 5.51
N VAL A 40 28.48 17.66 6.25
CA VAL A 40 28.84 17.81 7.68
C VAL A 40 27.62 17.76 8.61
N ASP A 41 27.83 17.30 9.84
CA ASP A 41 26.77 17.23 10.85
C ASP A 41 26.30 18.63 11.29
N PRO A 42 25.00 18.81 11.60
CA PRO A 42 23.95 17.78 11.55
C PRO A 42 23.35 17.56 10.15
N PHE A 43 23.72 18.34 9.12
CA PHE A 43 22.98 18.36 7.84
C PHE A 43 22.93 17.01 7.13
N VAL A 44 24.06 16.32 7.09
CA VAL A 44 24.26 15.05 6.40
C VAL A 44 23.52 13.83 7.01
N ASP A 45 23.17 13.88 8.29
CA ASP A 45 22.36 12.83 8.92
C ASP A 45 20.85 13.00 8.66
N TRP A 46 20.47 14.16 8.14
CA TRP A 46 19.10 14.54 7.83
C TRP A 46 18.96 14.81 6.33
N ASP A 47 17.73 14.94 5.84
CA ASP A 47 17.48 15.25 4.42
C ASP A 47 18.02 16.63 3.99
N TRP A 48 18.42 17.48 4.94
CA TRP A 48 18.91 18.82 4.69
C TRP A 48 20.27 18.86 3.97
N GLY A 49 21.15 17.87 4.20
CA GLY A 49 22.41 17.76 3.48
C GLY A 49 22.19 17.52 1.99
N TRP A 50 21.25 16.63 1.67
CA TRP A 50 20.84 16.36 0.28
C TRP A 50 20.15 17.56 -0.37
N PHE A 51 19.35 18.31 0.39
CA PHE A 51 18.80 19.58 -0.07
C PHE A 51 19.91 20.58 -0.45
N LEU A 52 20.91 20.78 0.41
CA LEU A 52 22.02 21.69 0.11
C LEU A 52 22.84 21.23 -1.10
N ALA A 53 23.05 19.92 -1.25
CA ALA A 53 23.72 19.36 -2.41
C ALA A 53 22.93 19.56 -3.71
N GLN A 54 21.60 19.45 -3.66
CA GLN A 54 20.73 19.77 -4.80
C GLN A 54 20.78 21.26 -5.14
N LEU A 55 20.75 22.14 -4.13
CA LEU A 55 20.88 23.59 -4.36
C LEU A 55 22.24 23.94 -4.98
N ALA A 56 23.31 23.26 -4.57
CA ALA A 56 24.63 23.40 -5.20
C ALA A 56 24.63 22.92 -6.66
N ALA A 57 23.93 21.82 -6.99
CA ALA A 57 23.74 21.40 -8.38
C ALA A 57 23.06 22.47 -9.21
N ASP A 58 21.97 23.06 -8.71
CA ASP A 58 21.22 24.11 -9.43
C ASP A 58 22.05 25.39 -9.64
N LEU A 59 23.03 25.65 -8.78
CA LEU A 59 23.95 26.79 -8.86
C LEU A 59 25.21 26.50 -9.70
N THR A 60 25.41 25.27 -10.18
CA THR A 60 26.65 24.87 -10.88
C THR A 60 26.71 25.52 -12.27
N THR A 61 27.84 26.18 -12.57
CA THR A 61 28.01 26.91 -13.85
C THR A 61 29.33 26.61 -14.56
N THR A 62 30.25 25.89 -13.91
CA THR A 62 31.58 25.61 -14.43
C THR A 62 31.97 24.16 -14.23
N GLN A 63 32.84 23.65 -15.11
CA GLN A 63 33.35 22.27 -15.02
C GLN A 63 34.08 21.99 -13.68
N GLU A 64 34.73 23.01 -13.11
CA GLU A 64 35.41 22.89 -11.81
C GLU A 64 34.42 22.74 -10.67
N GLU A 65 33.37 23.58 -10.63
CA GLU A 65 32.28 23.48 -9.65
C GLU A 65 31.59 22.11 -9.75
N ARG A 66 31.28 21.64 -10.97
CA ARG A 66 30.73 20.31 -11.21
C ARG A 66 31.61 19.19 -10.65
N THR A 67 32.91 19.24 -10.93
CA THR A 67 33.87 18.22 -10.46
C THR A 67 33.90 18.17 -8.92
N ARG A 68 33.90 19.34 -8.27
CA ARG A 68 33.89 19.44 -6.81
C ARG A 68 32.57 18.95 -6.21
N LEU A 69 31.44 19.33 -6.81
CA LEU A 69 30.13 18.85 -6.41
C LEU A 69 30.03 17.32 -6.50
N PHE A 70 30.47 16.73 -7.61
CA PHE A 70 30.38 15.29 -7.80
C PHE A 70 31.23 14.53 -6.77
N ALA A 71 32.41 15.06 -6.43
CA ALA A 71 33.24 14.48 -5.37
C ALA A 71 32.55 14.52 -3.99
N VAL A 72 31.86 15.62 -3.66
CA VAL A 72 31.08 15.71 -2.42
C VAL A 72 29.89 14.74 -2.43
N LEU A 73 29.19 14.61 -3.55
CA LEU A 73 28.10 13.63 -3.69
C LEU A 73 28.59 12.19 -3.51
N ASP A 74 29.76 11.84 -4.04
CA ASP A 74 30.36 10.51 -3.86
C ASP A 74 30.80 10.27 -2.41
N GLN A 75 31.31 11.30 -1.74
CA GLN A 75 31.62 11.24 -0.32
C GLN A 75 30.34 11.01 0.51
N MET A 76 29.26 11.73 0.21
CA MET A 76 27.98 11.59 0.89
C MET A 76 27.37 10.20 0.65
N ALA A 77 27.42 9.69 -0.59
CA ALA A 77 26.92 8.36 -0.96
C ALA A 77 27.59 7.23 -0.16
N THR A 78 28.89 7.36 0.13
CA THR A 78 29.69 6.32 0.78
C THR A 78 29.78 6.46 2.31
N ARG A 79 29.20 7.52 2.90
CA ARG A 79 29.30 7.85 4.33
C ARG A 79 28.91 6.71 5.26
N ARG A 80 27.78 6.05 4.99
CA ARG A 80 27.22 5.02 5.89
C ARG A 80 27.91 3.64 5.73
N GLY A 81 28.89 3.54 4.81
CA GLY A 81 29.63 2.30 4.54
C GLY A 81 28.76 1.16 4.01
N THR A 82 29.38 0.00 3.82
CA THR A 82 28.71 -1.27 3.46
C THR A 82 28.64 -2.20 4.66
N THR A 83 28.41 -1.68 5.86
CA THR A 83 28.36 -2.52 7.06
C THR A 83 27.19 -3.49 6.95
N TYR A 84 27.45 -4.78 7.18
CA TYR A 84 26.54 -5.92 7.02
C TYR A 84 25.38 -5.96 8.04
N ASP A 85 24.90 -4.80 8.50
CA ASP A 85 23.60 -4.71 9.16
C ASP A 85 22.55 -4.38 8.08
N ASN A 86 21.46 -5.14 8.03
CA ASN A 86 20.41 -4.99 7.03
C ASN A 86 19.83 -3.56 6.97
N GLY A 87 19.85 -2.83 8.10
CA GLY A 87 19.45 -1.42 8.14
C GLY A 87 20.45 -0.50 7.42
N SER A 88 21.75 -0.79 7.49
CA SER A 88 22.82 0.00 6.89
C SER A 88 22.88 -0.15 5.37
N PHE A 89 22.66 -1.38 4.85
CA PHE A 89 22.63 -1.64 3.42
C PHE A 89 21.53 -0.86 2.68
N SER A 90 20.33 -0.78 3.25
CA SER A 90 19.20 -0.03 2.69
C SER A 90 19.47 1.48 2.63
N LEU A 91 20.03 2.03 3.70
CA LEU A 91 20.38 3.45 3.78
C LEU A 91 21.54 3.84 2.84
N SER A 92 22.55 2.97 2.73
CA SER A 92 23.67 3.15 1.79
C SER A 92 23.18 3.18 0.34
N ARG A 93 22.27 2.27 -0.05
CA ARG A 93 21.65 2.30 -1.38
C ARG A 93 20.89 3.60 -1.63
N PHE A 94 20.14 4.09 -0.64
CA PHE A 94 19.42 5.35 -0.73
C PHE A 94 20.36 6.54 -0.96
N ASP A 95 21.49 6.60 -0.24
CA ASP A 95 22.47 7.67 -0.39
C ASP A 95 23.11 7.68 -1.79
N HIS A 96 23.44 6.50 -2.34
CA HIS A 96 23.95 6.39 -3.72
C HIS A 96 22.90 6.80 -4.75
N GLU A 97 21.64 6.37 -4.58
CA GLU A 97 20.53 6.76 -5.45
C GLU A 97 20.31 8.28 -5.44
N ARG A 98 20.36 8.91 -4.26
CA ARG A 98 20.24 10.37 -4.10
C ARG A 98 21.40 11.11 -4.78
N ALA A 99 22.63 10.67 -4.57
CA ALA A 99 23.79 11.25 -5.24
C ALA A 99 23.66 11.16 -6.78
N ALA A 100 23.24 10.01 -7.29
CA ALA A 100 23.05 9.82 -8.73
C ALA A 100 21.95 10.72 -9.28
N LEU A 101 20.83 10.89 -8.57
CA LEU A 101 19.73 11.79 -8.96
C LEU A 101 20.20 13.25 -9.07
N ILE A 102 21.02 13.72 -8.12
CA ILE A 102 21.56 15.09 -8.16
C ILE A 102 22.55 15.25 -9.32
N LYS A 103 23.44 14.26 -9.53
CA LYS A 103 24.37 14.25 -10.68
C LYS A 103 23.64 14.33 -12.01
N LEU A 104 22.52 13.61 -12.13
CA LEU A 104 21.69 13.62 -13.33
C LEU A 104 21.13 15.01 -13.62
N THR A 105 20.73 15.79 -12.61
CA THR A 105 20.28 17.19 -12.80
C THR A 105 21.35 18.04 -13.48
N VAL A 106 22.60 17.95 -12.99
CA VAL A 106 23.73 18.71 -13.58
C VAL A 106 24.03 18.23 -15.00
N ILE A 107 24.06 16.91 -15.24
CA ILE A 107 24.30 16.34 -16.57
C ILE A 107 23.22 16.82 -17.55
N GLN A 108 21.95 16.81 -17.14
CA GLN A 108 20.85 17.26 -17.99
C GLN A 108 20.95 18.75 -18.32
N GLN A 109 21.37 19.59 -17.36
CA GLN A 109 21.55 21.03 -17.54
C GLN A 109 22.74 21.38 -18.45
N GLU A 110 23.90 20.71 -18.27
CA GLU A 110 25.14 21.07 -18.95
C GLU A 110 25.38 20.28 -20.24
N ASP A 111 25.04 18.99 -20.26
CA ASP A 111 25.38 18.06 -21.35
C ASP A 111 24.16 17.70 -22.21
N GLY A 112 22.94 18.04 -21.77
CA GLY A 112 21.69 17.85 -22.48
C GLY A 112 21.04 16.47 -22.30
N GLU A 113 19.87 16.31 -22.93
CA GLU A 113 18.98 15.15 -22.74
C GLU A 113 19.60 13.80 -23.16
N GLU A 114 20.44 13.78 -24.20
CA GLU A 114 21.07 12.54 -24.66
C GLU A 114 22.10 12.00 -23.65
N ALA A 115 22.93 12.89 -23.09
CA ALA A 115 23.87 12.54 -22.04
C ALA A 115 23.16 12.10 -20.76
N ALA A 116 22.08 12.79 -20.39
CA ALA A 116 21.22 12.42 -19.26
C ALA A 116 20.60 11.02 -19.46
N LEU A 117 20.11 10.71 -20.66
CA LEU A 117 19.56 9.39 -20.98
C LEU A 117 20.62 8.29 -20.91
N ASN A 118 21.84 8.54 -21.39
CA ASN A 118 22.95 7.59 -21.27
C ASN A 118 23.33 7.34 -19.80
N PHE A 119 23.39 8.40 -18.99
CA PHE A 119 23.62 8.27 -17.55
C PHE A 119 22.54 7.44 -16.86
N ILE A 120 21.26 7.67 -17.19
CA ILE A 120 20.13 6.86 -16.69
C ILE A 120 20.29 5.38 -17.07
N LYS A 121 20.67 5.08 -18.32
CA LYS A 121 20.87 3.70 -18.80
C LYS A 121 22.01 3.00 -18.05
N GLU A 122 23.13 3.67 -17.83
CA GLU A 122 24.27 3.12 -17.06
C GLU A 122 23.89 2.82 -15.59
N HIS A 123 22.93 3.55 -15.05
CA HIS A 123 22.52 3.47 -13.65
C HIS A 123 21.11 2.87 -13.46
N VAL A 124 20.61 2.09 -14.43
CA VAL A 124 19.25 1.52 -14.48
C VAL A 124 18.90 0.55 -13.32
N HIS A 125 19.86 0.22 -12.47
CA HIS A 125 19.65 -0.56 -11.25
C HIS A 125 19.02 0.25 -10.11
N TYR A 126 19.07 1.59 -10.18
CA TYR A 126 18.28 2.47 -9.32
C TYR A 126 16.85 2.54 -9.82
N HIS A 127 15.90 2.38 -8.90
CA HIS A 127 14.49 2.30 -9.25
C HIS A 127 13.97 3.59 -9.92
N PRO A 128 14.29 4.81 -9.44
CA PRO A 128 13.88 6.05 -10.12
C PRO A 128 14.38 6.16 -11.56
N PHE A 129 15.58 5.65 -11.85
CA PHE A 129 16.14 5.67 -13.20
C PHE A 129 15.48 4.66 -14.12
N ARG A 130 15.21 3.45 -13.60
CA ARG A 130 14.40 2.47 -14.34
C ARG A 130 13.02 3.02 -14.67
N GLN A 131 12.36 3.71 -13.74
CA GLN A 131 11.06 4.35 -13.98
C GLN A 131 11.12 5.46 -15.04
N ARG A 132 12.14 6.33 -14.99
CA ARG A 132 12.37 7.34 -16.04
C ARG A 132 12.59 6.70 -17.41
N LEU A 133 13.35 5.61 -17.46
CA LEU A 133 13.64 4.89 -18.71
C LEU A 133 12.41 4.15 -19.25
N ILE A 134 11.61 3.54 -18.37
CA ILE A 134 10.29 2.97 -18.71
C ILE A 134 9.40 4.05 -19.33
N LYS A 135 9.27 5.20 -18.67
CA LYS A 135 8.47 6.32 -19.18
C LYS A 135 8.96 6.78 -20.56
N HIS A 136 10.27 6.95 -20.74
CA HIS A 136 10.87 7.31 -22.03
C HIS A 136 10.54 6.30 -23.15
N TYR A 137 10.59 5.01 -22.86
CA TYR A 137 10.26 3.97 -23.84
C TYR A 137 8.76 3.84 -24.08
N MET A 138 7.91 4.12 -23.09
CA MET A 138 6.46 4.24 -23.29
C MET A 138 6.12 5.42 -24.21
N GLU A 139 6.76 6.59 -24.03
CA GLU A 139 6.53 7.78 -24.85
C GLU A 139 7.04 7.63 -26.29
N SER A 140 8.05 6.79 -26.51
CA SER A 140 8.60 6.48 -27.83
C SER A 140 8.03 5.22 -28.48
N ASP A 141 6.98 4.63 -27.89
CA ASP A 141 6.31 3.39 -28.33
C ASP A 141 7.27 2.18 -28.45
N ASN A 142 8.37 2.20 -27.69
CA ASN A 142 9.31 1.09 -27.60
C ASN A 142 8.90 0.11 -26.49
N LEU A 143 7.77 -0.54 -26.71
CA LEU A 143 7.13 -1.42 -25.72
C LEU A 143 7.98 -2.66 -25.37
N GLU A 144 8.82 -3.14 -26.31
CA GLU A 144 9.75 -4.24 -26.06
C GLU A 144 10.78 -3.91 -24.97
N GLU A 145 11.35 -2.70 -25.01
CA GLU A 145 12.28 -2.28 -23.96
C GLU A 145 11.59 -2.06 -22.62
N VAL A 146 10.33 -1.61 -22.61
CA VAL A 146 9.53 -1.52 -21.38
C VAL A 146 9.35 -2.91 -20.76
N LYS A 147 8.95 -3.90 -21.57
CA LYS A 147 8.80 -5.29 -21.12
C LYS A 147 10.11 -5.85 -20.57
N ARG A 148 11.22 -5.65 -21.28
CA ARG A 148 12.55 -6.08 -20.85
C ARG A 148 12.92 -5.49 -19.48
N LEU A 149 12.76 -4.18 -19.30
CA LEU A 149 13.09 -3.51 -18.04
C LEU A 149 12.24 -3.99 -16.87
N CYS A 150 10.94 -4.22 -17.09
CA CYS A 150 10.05 -4.71 -16.04
C CYS A 150 10.36 -6.17 -15.69
N GLN A 151 10.56 -7.03 -16.70
CA GLN A 151 10.83 -8.45 -16.48
C GLN A 151 12.16 -8.67 -15.77
N GLU A 152 13.23 -7.98 -16.19
CA GLU A 152 14.51 -8.03 -15.49
C GLU A 152 14.37 -7.66 -14.02
N TRP A 153 13.61 -6.60 -13.71
CA TRP A 153 13.41 -6.21 -12.32
C TRP A 153 12.66 -7.29 -11.54
N LEU A 154 11.60 -7.87 -12.12
CA LEU A 154 10.81 -8.91 -11.49
C LEU A 154 11.64 -10.17 -11.21
N ASP A 155 12.53 -10.55 -12.12
CA ASP A 155 13.37 -11.74 -11.97
C ASP A 155 14.36 -11.60 -10.80
N TYR A 156 14.93 -10.41 -10.61
CA TYR A 156 15.98 -10.19 -9.60
C TYR A 156 15.48 -9.69 -8.24
N TYR A 157 14.40 -8.89 -8.20
CA TYR A 157 14.03 -8.11 -7.01
C TYR A 157 12.60 -8.34 -6.50
N SER A 158 11.77 -9.09 -7.22
CA SER A 158 10.33 -9.20 -6.90
C SER A 158 10.03 -9.71 -5.48
N GLN A 159 10.85 -10.60 -4.95
CA GLN A 159 10.66 -11.16 -3.61
C GLN A 159 11.03 -10.19 -2.48
N GLN A 160 11.91 -9.23 -2.75
CA GLN A 160 12.48 -8.33 -1.74
C GLN A 160 11.68 -7.03 -1.59
N ALA A 161 10.88 -6.66 -2.61
CA ALA A 161 10.14 -5.41 -2.65
C ALA A 161 8.72 -5.62 -3.19
N PRO A 162 7.78 -6.14 -2.36
CA PRO A 162 6.42 -6.47 -2.81
C PRO A 162 5.64 -5.25 -3.31
N GLY A 163 5.88 -4.05 -2.75
CA GLY A 163 5.25 -2.81 -3.23
C GLY A 163 5.68 -2.44 -4.65
N LEU A 164 6.96 -2.59 -4.97
CA LEU A 164 7.49 -2.33 -6.30
C LEU A 164 7.04 -3.40 -7.31
N ARG A 165 6.87 -4.66 -6.86
CA ARG A 165 6.35 -5.73 -7.72
C ARG A 165 4.98 -5.38 -8.32
N GLU A 166 4.08 -4.78 -7.55
CA GLU A 166 2.79 -4.32 -8.07
C GLU A 166 2.99 -3.31 -9.22
N GLU A 167 3.89 -2.35 -9.05
CA GLU A 167 4.16 -1.28 -10.03
C GLU A 167 4.67 -1.83 -11.37
N TYR A 168 5.62 -2.76 -11.35
CA TYR A 168 6.14 -3.36 -12.60
C TYR A 168 5.13 -4.28 -13.28
N LEU A 169 4.35 -5.07 -12.50
CA LEU A 169 3.27 -5.86 -13.07
C LEU A 169 2.17 -4.96 -13.67
N GLY A 170 1.86 -3.84 -13.04
CA GLY A 170 0.93 -2.84 -13.56
C GLY A 170 1.41 -2.22 -14.87
N THR A 171 2.70 -1.92 -14.96
CA THR A 171 3.32 -1.44 -16.21
C THR A 171 3.22 -2.50 -17.32
N LEU A 172 3.54 -3.76 -17.03
CA LEU A 172 3.40 -4.86 -18.00
C LEU A 172 1.94 -5.07 -18.44
N LEU A 173 0.97 -4.92 -17.53
CA LEU A 173 -0.45 -5.02 -17.86
C LEU A 173 -0.84 -3.91 -18.84
N ASN A 174 -0.42 -2.67 -18.58
CA ASN A 174 -0.68 -1.55 -19.48
C ASN A 174 -0.08 -1.79 -20.87
N VAL A 175 1.17 -2.24 -20.95
CA VAL A 175 1.81 -2.60 -22.23
C VAL A 175 1.02 -3.68 -22.96
N SER A 176 0.61 -4.74 -22.25
CA SER A 176 -0.17 -5.84 -22.84
C SER A 176 -1.52 -5.38 -23.37
N GLN A 177 -2.15 -4.40 -22.71
CA GLN A 177 -3.39 -3.77 -23.17
C GLN A 177 -3.15 -2.93 -24.43
N MET A 178 -2.07 -2.15 -24.49
CA MET A 178 -1.68 -1.37 -25.66
C MET A 178 -1.41 -2.26 -26.89
N GLU A 179 -0.78 -3.41 -26.69
CA GLU A 179 -0.52 -4.41 -27.74
C GLU A 179 -1.78 -5.20 -28.16
N GLY A 180 -2.90 -5.04 -27.44
CA GLY A 180 -4.11 -5.86 -27.64
C GLY A 180 -3.92 -7.33 -27.26
N ASN A 181 -2.88 -7.66 -26.48
CA ASN A 181 -2.60 -9.01 -26.03
C ASN A 181 -3.50 -9.38 -24.84
N LYS A 182 -4.71 -9.86 -25.17
CA LYS A 182 -5.73 -10.22 -24.19
C LYS A 182 -5.27 -11.32 -23.23
N SER A 183 -4.62 -12.36 -23.75
CA SER A 183 -4.17 -13.50 -22.94
C SER A 183 -3.19 -13.04 -21.86
N GLU A 184 -2.22 -12.22 -22.24
CA GLU A 184 -1.23 -11.71 -21.30
C GLU A 184 -1.85 -10.70 -20.31
N SER A 185 -2.76 -9.86 -20.78
CA SER A 185 -3.50 -8.93 -19.91
C SER A 185 -4.29 -9.66 -18.81
N VAL A 186 -4.97 -10.75 -19.16
CA VAL A 186 -5.69 -11.60 -18.19
C VAL A 186 -4.72 -12.26 -17.22
N ARG A 187 -3.60 -12.79 -17.71
CA ARG A 187 -2.57 -13.42 -16.87
C ARG A 187 -2.01 -12.43 -15.83
N LEU A 188 -1.62 -11.23 -16.28
CA LEU A 188 -1.06 -10.18 -15.42
C LEU A 188 -2.09 -9.62 -14.44
N ALA A 189 -3.34 -9.43 -14.86
CA ALA A 189 -4.41 -8.98 -13.97
C ALA A 189 -4.73 -10.02 -12.88
N ARG A 190 -4.72 -11.33 -13.20
CA ARG A 190 -4.83 -12.40 -12.21
C ARG A 190 -3.69 -12.33 -11.21
N GLU A 191 -2.46 -12.19 -11.68
CA GLU A 191 -1.28 -12.08 -10.82
C GLU A 191 -1.35 -10.84 -9.90
N LEU A 192 -1.78 -9.69 -10.42
CA LEU A 192 -2.00 -8.46 -9.66
C LEU A 192 -3.12 -8.60 -8.64
N PHE A 193 -4.26 -9.20 -9.00
CA PHE A 193 -5.34 -9.47 -8.05
C PHE A 193 -4.86 -10.38 -6.91
N LEU A 194 -4.16 -11.46 -7.23
CA LEU A 194 -3.64 -12.38 -6.23
C LEU A 194 -2.62 -11.72 -5.29
N ASN A 195 -1.82 -10.78 -5.79
CA ASN A 195 -0.80 -10.08 -4.99
C ASN A 195 -1.37 -8.94 -4.14
N THR A 196 -2.43 -8.26 -4.61
CA THR A 196 -2.91 -7.00 -4.02
C THR A 196 -4.30 -7.11 -3.39
N SER A 197 -5.08 -8.10 -3.80
CA SER A 197 -6.51 -8.26 -3.49
C SER A 197 -7.37 -7.04 -3.86
N LYS A 198 -6.91 -6.22 -4.82
CA LYS A 198 -7.66 -5.06 -5.32
C LYS A 198 -8.71 -5.51 -6.34
N PHE A 199 -9.98 -5.35 -5.99
CA PHE A 199 -11.11 -5.79 -6.84
C PHE A 199 -11.23 -5.06 -8.19
N GLY A 200 -10.54 -3.93 -8.39
CA GLY A 200 -10.42 -3.34 -9.74
C GLY A 200 -9.80 -4.30 -10.77
N TYR A 201 -8.86 -5.17 -10.34
CA TYR A 201 -8.33 -6.23 -11.20
C TYR A 201 -9.32 -7.38 -11.39
N TYR A 202 -10.13 -7.69 -10.38
CA TYR A 202 -11.20 -8.68 -10.48
C TYR A 202 -12.26 -8.26 -11.51
N ASP A 203 -12.69 -7.00 -11.45
CA ASP A 203 -13.65 -6.42 -12.40
C ASP A 203 -13.09 -6.45 -13.83
N PHE A 204 -11.81 -6.14 -13.99
CA PHE A 204 -11.13 -6.26 -15.29
C PHE A 204 -11.12 -7.71 -15.81
N LEU A 205 -10.81 -8.68 -14.95
CA LEU A 205 -10.86 -10.11 -15.31
C LEU A 205 -12.28 -10.51 -15.76
N ARG A 206 -13.32 -10.07 -15.04
CA ARG A 206 -14.72 -10.32 -15.42
C ARG A 206 -15.06 -9.78 -16.81
N GLN A 207 -14.56 -8.60 -17.16
CA GLN A 207 -14.81 -7.97 -18.46
C GLN A 207 -14.08 -8.69 -19.61
N MET A 208 -12.94 -9.30 -19.33
CA MET A 208 -12.07 -9.90 -20.34
C MET A 208 -12.35 -11.39 -20.58
N THR A 209 -12.99 -12.06 -19.64
CA THR A 209 -13.34 -13.48 -19.72
C THR A 209 -14.75 -13.67 -20.29
N HIS A 210 -14.92 -14.65 -21.19
CA HIS A 210 -16.23 -14.97 -21.74
C HIS A 210 -17.18 -15.52 -20.67
N GLU A 211 -18.48 -15.23 -20.79
CA GLU A 211 -19.49 -15.62 -19.81
C GLU A 211 -19.53 -17.13 -19.55
N GLU A 212 -19.28 -17.94 -20.59
CA GLU A 212 -19.22 -19.41 -20.50
C GLU A 212 -18.00 -19.92 -19.71
N GLU A 213 -16.88 -19.19 -19.76
CA GLU A 213 -15.62 -19.56 -19.11
C GLU A 213 -15.51 -19.00 -17.68
N TRP A 214 -16.26 -17.93 -17.39
CA TRP A 214 -16.17 -17.19 -16.14
C TRP A 214 -16.39 -18.04 -14.88
N PRO A 215 -17.40 -18.93 -14.79
CA PRO A 215 -17.60 -19.75 -13.60
C PRO A 215 -16.38 -20.62 -13.27
N GLY A 216 -15.77 -21.24 -14.29
CA GLY A 216 -14.56 -22.04 -14.10
C GLY A 216 -13.37 -21.19 -13.67
N PHE A 217 -13.20 -20.02 -14.30
CA PHE A 217 -12.15 -19.06 -13.95
C PHE A 217 -12.27 -18.58 -12.49
N VAL A 218 -13.48 -18.30 -12.01
CA VAL A 218 -13.72 -17.88 -10.63
C VAL A 218 -13.38 -18.98 -9.64
N GLU A 219 -13.75 -20.23 -9.91
CA GLU A 219 -13.40 -21.35 -9.03
C GLU A 219 -11.88 -21.55 -8.94
N ASP A 220 -11.16 -21.47 -10.06
CA ASP A 220 -9.69 -21.49 -10.07
C ASP A 220 -9.11 -20.34 -9.25
N LEU A 221 -9.70 -19.14 -9.37
CA LEU A 221 -9.26 -17.97 -8.62
C LEU A 221 -9.52 -18.10 -7.11
N ILE A 222 -10.66 -18.68 -6.72
CA ILE A 222 -11.02 -18.98 -5.32
C ILE A 222 -10.02 -19.95 -4.70
N ASN A 223 -9.57 -20.96 -5.47
CA ASN A 223 -8.57 -21.92 -5.01
C ASN A 223 -7.20 -21.24 -4.84
N ASP A 224 -6.76 -20.42 -5.79
CA ASP A 224 -5.48 -19.69 -5.71
C ASP A 224 -5.38 -18.75 -4.51
N VAL A 225 -6.50 -18.12 -4.12
CA VAL A 225 -6.50 -17.23 -2.96
C VAL A 225 -6.50 -18.00 -1.64
N GLU A 226 -7.02 -19.23 -1.60
CA GLU A 226 -7.10 -20.05 -0.38
C GLU A 226 -5.72 -20.26 0.25
N GLU A 227 -4.70 -20.43 -0.59
CA GLU A 227 -3.32 -20.68 -0.17
C GLU A 227 -2.61 -19.45 0.42
N ARG A 228 -3.26 -18.27 0.42
CA ARG A 228 -2.64 -16.99 0.84
C ARG A 228 -3.05 -16.56 2.25
N SER A 229 -2.19 -15.77 2.89
CA SER A 229 -2.38 -15.30 4.29
C SER A 229 -3.66 -14.48 4.55
N ARG A 230 -4.26 -13.90 3.50
CA ARG A 230 -5.55 -13.18 3.54
C ARG A 230 -6.66 -13.89 2.76
N GLY A 231 -6.45 -15.15 2.38
CA GLY A 231 -7.32 -15.91 1.48
C GLY A 231 -8.79 -15.86 1.85
N LYS A 232 -9.13 -16.17 3.11
CA LYS A 232 -10.52 -16.23 3.57
C LYS A 232 -11.31 -14.92 3.41
N HIS A 233 -10.66 -13.77 3.62
CA HIS A 233 -11.32 -12.48 3.44
C HIS A 233 -11.60 -12.24 1.96
N VAL A 234 -10.60 -12.50 1.11
CA VAL A 234 -10.74 -12.32 -0.35
C VAL A 234 -11.79 -13.27 -0.91
N GLN A 235 -11.82 -14.53 -0.45
CA GLN A 235 -12.85 -15.50 -0.81
C GLN A 235 -14.25 -15.01 -0.45
N ALA A 236 -14.45 -14.49 0.77
CA ALA A 236 -15.74 -13.96 1.19
C ALA A 236 -16.19 -12.78 0.29
N GLU A 237 -15.28 -11.87 -0.05
CA GLU A 237 -15.58 -10.81 -1.02
C GLU A 237 -15.90 -11.36 -2.42
N ILE A 238 -15.17 -12.37 -2.92
CA ILE A 238 -15.51 -13.03 -4.19
C ILE A 238 -16.91 -13.66 -4.13
N TYR A 239 -17.25 -14.37 -3.05
CA TYR A 239 -18.56 -14.97 -2.88
C TYR A 239 -19.67 -13.92 -2.86
N LEU A 240 -19.41 -12.76 -2.25
CA LEU A 240 -20.34 -11.63 -2.26
C LEU A 240 -20.52 -11.09 -3.68
N HIS A 241 -19.43 -10.84 -4.41
CA HIS A 241 -19.43 -10.33 -5.78
C HIS A 241 -20.17 -11.26 -6.76
N GLU A 242 -20.01 -12.57 -6.60
CA GLU A 242 -20.61 -13.58 -7.48
C GLU A 242 -21.99 -14.07 -7.00
N GLY A 243 -22.48 -13.56 -5.87
CA GLY A 243 -23.76 -13.99 -5.30
C GLY A 243 -23.77 -15.45 -4.82
N MET A 244 -22.61 -15.98 -4.45
CA MET A 244 -22.45 -17.33 -3.88
C MET A 244 -22.85 -17.35 -2.40
N TRP A 245 -24.12 -17.08 -2.13
CA TRP A 245 -24.65 -16.79 -0.79
C TRP A 245 -24.41 -17.90 0.22
N GLU A 246 -24.54 -19.17 -0.18
CA GLU A 246 -24.32 -20.32 0.72
C GLU A 246 -22.86 -20.44 1.15
N ARG A 247 -21.90 -20.24 0.23
CA ARG A 247 -20.47 -20.22 0.54
C ARG A 247 -20.09 -19.02 1.40
N LEU A 248 -20.70 -17.85 1.14
CA LEU A 248 -20.54 -16.66 1.99
C LEU A 248 -21.05 -16.90 3.41
N LEU A 249 -22.18 -17.58 3.57
CA LEU A 249 -22.70 -17.97 4.87
C LEU A 249 -21.72 -18.91 5.58
N GLU A 250 -21.27 -19.98 4.91
CA GLU A 250 -20.36 -20.97 5.48
C GLU A 250 -19.07 -20.34 6.02
N VAL A 251 -18.37 -19.55 5.20
CA VAL A 251 -17.13 -18.87 5.63
C VAL A 251 -17.39 -17.86 6.75
N SER A 252 -18.56 -17.20 6.75
CA SER A 252 -18.92 -16.25 7.80
C SER A 252 -19.21 -16.94 9.13
N LEU A 253 -19.86 -18.09 9.11
CA LEU A 253 -20.11 -18.90 10.31
C LEU A 253 -18.81 -19.47 10.89
N GLU A 254 -17.88 -19.90 10.03
CA GLU A 254 -16.57 -20.41 10.44
C GLU A 254 -15.69 -19.30 11.06
N ALA A 255 -15.62 -18.13 10.43
CA ALA A 255 -14.83 -16.99 10.90
C ALA A 255 -15.45 -16.31 12.14
N GLY A 256 -16.77 -16.36 12.28
CA GLY A 256 -17.51 -15.93 13.45
C GLY A 256 -17.92 -14.45 13.42
N GLU A 257 -17.90 -13.82 14.59
CA GLU A 257 -18.60 -12.55 14.85
C GLU A 257 -18.19 -11.41 13.89
N SER A 258 -16.90 -11.29 13.56
CA SER A 258 -16.42 -10.23 12.67
C SER A 258 -17.04 -10.34 11.27
N TYR A 259 -17.04 -11.52 10.67
CA TYR A 259 -17.59 -11.75 9.33
C TYR A 259 -19.10 -11.62 9.32
N LEU A 260 -19.78 -12.20 10.32
CA LEU A 260 -21.22 -12.05 10.47
C LEU A 260 -21.63 -10.57 10.61
N GLY A 261 -20.80 -9.74 11.25
CA GLY A 261 -21.00 -8.30 11.34
C GLY A 261 -20.82 -7.58 10.00
N SER A 262 -19.77 -7.94 9.25
CA SER A 262 -19.41 -7.36 7.95
C SER A 262 -20.43 -7.68 6.85
N TYR A 263 -20.94 -8.93 6.81
CA TYR A 263 -21.83 -9.40 5.74
C TYR A 263 -23.31 -9.47 6.13
N ARG A 264 -23.68 -8.93 7.31
CA ARG A 264 -25.04 -9.03 7.87
C ARG A 264 -26.14 -8.62 6.90
N GLU A 265 -25.94 -7.53 6.14
CA GLU A 265 -26.97 -6.92 5.30
C GLU A 265 -27.34 -7.83 4.13
N TYR A 266 -26.42 -8.72 3.77
CA TYR A 266 -26.62 -9.74 2.75
C TYR A 266 -27.15 -11.05 3.34
N LEU A 267 -26.63 -11.45 4.51
CA LEU A 267 -26.92 -12.76 5.10
C LEU A 267 -28.20 -12.80 5.93
N GLU A 268 -28.53 -11.76 6.71
CA GLU A 268 -29.71 -11.73 7.57
C GLU A 268 -31.02 -11.96 6.79
N PRO A 269 -31.26 -11.32 5.62
CA PRO A 269 -32.48 -11.53 4.85
C PRO A 269 -32.54 -12.89 4.14
N ARG A 270 -31.39 -13.50 3.85
CA ARG A 270 -31.28 -14.73 3.04
C ARG A 270 -31.27 -16.00 3.90
N PHE A 271 -30.61 -15.94 5.05
CA PHE A 271 -30.41 -17.06 5.97
C PHE A 271 -30.83 -16.71 7.40
N PRO A 272 -32.08 -16.27 7.61
CA PRO A 272 -32.50 -15.71 8.89
C PRO A 272 -32.37 -16.72 10.04
N LYS A 273 -32.58 -18.01 9.78
CA LYS A 273 -32.51 -19.08 10.78
C LYS A 273 -31.07 -19.39 11.20
N GLU A 274 -30.18 -19.48 10.22
CA GLU A 274 -28.77 -19.79 10.41
C GLU A 274 -28.07 -18.65 11.16
N ILE A 275 -28.35 -17.40 10.76
CA ILE A 275 -27.83 -16.20 11.42
C ILE A 275 -28.40 -16.04 12.84
N PHE A 276 -29.69 -16.30 13.04
CA PHE A 276 -30.28 -16.34 14.39
C PHE A 276 -29.53 -17.30 15.31
N ASN A 277 -29.27 -18.53 14.84
CA ASN A 277 -28.55 -19.52 15.62
C ASN A 277 -27.12 -19.08 15.92
N ALA A 278 -26.42 -18.49 14.96
CA ALA A 278 -25.07 -17.95 15.16
C ALA A 278 -25.06 -16.83 16.22
N TYR A 279 -25.96 -15.86 16.11
CA TYR A 279 -26.12 -14.78 17.08
C TYR A 279 -26.45 -15.33 18.47
N LYS A 280 -27.29 -16.37 18.56
CA LYS A 280 -27.62 -17.02 19.84
C LYS A 280 -26.36 -17.56 20.51
N GLN A 281 -25.50 -18.25 19.76
CA GLN A 281 -24.24 -18.76 20.30
C GLN A 281 -23.28 -17.63 20.72
N ILE A 282 -23.21 -16.55 19.96
CA ILE A 282 -22.39 -15.37 20.29
C ILE A 282 -22.85 -14.74 21.61
N VAL A 283 -24.16 -14.53 21.79
CA VAL A 283 -24.74 -13.96 23.02
C VAL A 283 -24.38 -14.82 24.23
N TYR A 284 -24.63 -16.13 24.20
CA TYR A 284 -24.29 -17.02 25.32
C TYR A 284 -22.78 -17.06 25.61
N LYS A 285 -21.94 -17.06 24.57
CA LYS A 285 -20.48 -17.06 24.71
C LYS A 285 -19.96 -15.77 25.33
N LYS A 286 -20.45 -14.60 24.89
CA LYS A 286 -20.08 -13.29 25.45
C LYS A 286 -20.47 -13.18 26.92
N LEU A 287 -21.73 -13.47 27.25
CA LEU A 287 -22.27 -13.25 28.58
C LEU A 287 -21.74 -14.25 29.63
N SER A 288 -21.32 -15.44 29.21
CA SER A 288 -20.69 -16.40 30.12
C SER A 288 -19.27 -16.00 30.57
N ARG A 289 -18.54 -15.22 29.77
CA ARG A 289 -17.09 -14.97 29.94
C ARG A 289 -16.74 -13.60 30.53
N THR A 290 -17.70 -12.71 30.73
CA THR A 290 -17.41 -11.30 31.06
C THR A 290 -18.30 -10.69 32.15
N SER A 291 -17.73 -9.68 32.80
CA SER A 291 -18.39 -8.75 33.72
C SER A 291 -18.46 -7.31 33.19
N SER A 292 -18.11 -7.10 31.92
CA SER A 292 -18.07 -5.77 31.29
C SER A 292 -19.44 -5.32 30.79
N ARG A 293 -19.82 -4.08 31.14
CA ARG A 293 -21.07 -3.44 30.70
C ARG A 293 -21.12 -3.23 29.18
N ALA A 294 -19.98 -2.91 28.55
CA ALA A 294 -19.91 -2.76 27.09
C ALA A 294 -20.27 -4.07 26.36
N VAL A 295 -19.76 -5.21 26.84
CA VAL A 295 -20.05 -6.51 26.25
C VAL A 295 -21.52 -6.94 26.49
N TYR A 296 -22.14 -6.45 27.56
CA TYR A 296 -23.57 -6.66 27.80
C TYR A 296 -24.43 -5.89 26.80
N ALA A 297 -24.08 -4.64 26.52
CA ALA A 297 -24.74 -3.85 25.49
C ALA A 297 -24.60 -4.51 24.11
N GLU A 298 -23.38 -4.92 23.70
CA GLU A 298 -23.16 -5.65 22.45
C GLU A 298 -24.01 -6.92 22.35
N ALA A 299 -24.08 -7.72 23.41
CA ALA A 299 -24.92 -8.92 23.44
C ALA A 299 -26.42 -8.59 23.33
N ALA A 300 -26.86 -7.49 23.93
CA ALA A 300 -28.24 -7.02 23.82
C ALA A 300 -28.57 -6.55 22.38
N GLU A 301 -27.63 -5.91 21.69
CA GLU A 301 -27.79 -5.53 20.28
C GLU A 301 -28.05 -6.75 19.38
N TYR A 302 -27.38 -7.89 19.62
CA TYR A 302 -27.67 -9.13 18.89
C TYR A 302 -29.10 -9.63 19.12
N LEU A 303 -29.63 -9.53 20.34
CA LEU A 303 -31.03 -9.89 20.63
C LEU A 303 -32.02 -8.98 19.91
N VAL A 304 -31.73 -7.67 19.84
CA VAL A 304 -32.54 -6.72 19.05
C VAL A 304 -32.49 -7.04 17.56
N ARG A 305 -31.34 -7.48 17.04
CA ARG A 305 -31.25 -7.91 15.64
C ARG A 305 -32.07 -9.16 15.36
N MET A 306 -32.02 -10.16 16.26
CA MET A 306 -32.88 -11.34 16.15
C MET A 306 -34.37 -10.97 16.11
N ASP A 307 -34.79 -10.02 16.95
CA ASP A 307 -36.16 -9.50 16.95
C ASP A 307 -36.53 -8.87 15.60
N LYS A 308 -35.66 -8.01 15.06
CA LYS A 308 -35.82 -7.40 13.72
C LYS A 308 -35.87 -8.41 12.57
N MET A 309 -35.22 -9.56 12.73
CA MET A 309 -35.25 -10.68 11.77
C MET A 309 -36.53 -11.54 11.89
N GLY A 310 -37.46 -11.22 12.80
CA GLY A 310 -38.71 -11.95 12.99
C GLY A 310 -38.68 -13.00 14.12
N TYR A 311 -37.58 -13.10 14.88
CA TYR A 311 -37.41 -14.05 15.99
C TYR A 311 -37.64 -13.40 17.37
N GLY A 312 -38.57 -12.45 17.45
CA GLY A 312 -38.79 -11.67 18.69
C GLY A 312 -39.18 -12.52 19.89
N LYS A 313 -40.03 -13.54 19.69
CA LYS A 313 -40.44 -14.44 20.77
C LYS A 313 -39.25 -15.22 21.33
N GLU A 314 -38.45 -15.79 20.45
CA GLU A 314 -37.26 -16.57 20.79
C GLU A 314 -36.17 -15.69 21.41
N ALA A 315 -35.99 -14.46 20.93
CA ALA A 315 -35.08 -13.48 21.53
C ALA A 315 -35.49 -13.14 22.97
N GLN A 316 -36.78 -12.97 23.24
CA GLN A 316 -37.31 -12.75 24.59
C GLN A 316 -37.14 -13.98 25.49
N GLU A 317 -37.27 -15.19 24.95
CA GLU A 317 -36.99 -16.42 25.70
C GLU A 317 -35.51 -16.54 26.07
N ILE A 318 -34.61 -16.25 25.14
CA ILE A 318 -33.15 -16.21 25.40
C ILE A 318 -32.85 -15.17 26.48
N LYS A 319 -33.42 -13.96 26.39
CA LYS A 319 -33.27 -12.92 27.41
C LYS A 319 -33.72 -13.42 28.79
N LYS A 320 -34.90 -14.03 28.90
CA LYS A 320 -35.43 -14.57 30.17
C LYS A 320 -34.52 -15.65 30.76
N ASP A 321 -34.05 -16.57 29.93
CA ASP A 321 -33.10 -17.61 30.34
C ASP A 321 -31.77 -17.01 30.86
N LEU A 322 -31.22 -16.00 30.18
CA LEU A 322 -29.99 -15.31 30.61
C LEU A 322 -30.16 -14.58 31.95
N ILE A 323 -31.27 -13.86 32.14
CA ILE A 323 -31.59 -13.19 33.42
C ILE A 323 -31.74 -14.22 34.55
N PHE A 324 -32.39 -15.35 34.28
CA PHE A 324 -32.55 -16.42 35.25
C PHE A 324 -31.20 -17.02 35.66
N ARG A 325 -30.33 -17.34 34.70
CA ARG A 325 -28.99 -17.91 34.95
C ARG A 325 -28.05 -16.95 35.68
N TYR A 326 -28.15 -15.65 35.39
CA TYR A 326 -27.24 -14.62 35.91
C TYR A 326 -27.95 -13.58 36.80
N ASN A 327 -28.88 -14.02 37.64
CA ASN A 327 -29.75 -13.15 38.46
C ASN A 327 -29.00 -12.18 39.40
N ARG A 328 -27.72 -12.42 39.71
CA ARG A 328 -26.88 -11.54 40.54
C ARG A 328 -26.18 -10.43 39.75
N ARG A 329 -26.20 -10.46 38.42
CA ARG A 329 -25.49 -9.51 37.55
C ARG A 329 -26.39 -8.33 37.15
N LYS A 330 -26.63 -7.42 38.09
CA LYS A 330 -27.55 -6.27 37.89
C LYS A 330 -27.29 -5.47 36.62
N ALA A 331 -26.03 -5.13 36.34
CA ALA A 331 -25.66 -4.38 35.13
C ALA A 331 -26.02 -5.13 33.83
N MET A 332 -25.92 -6.46 33.79
CA MET A 332 -26.34 -7.25 32.64
C MET A 332 -27.86 -7.17 32.45
N ILE A 333 -28.61 -7.32 33.54
CA ILE A 333 -30.08 -7.28 33.53
C ILE A 333 -30.57 -5.90 33.08
N GLU A 334 -29.93 -4.83 33.54
CA GLU A 334 -30.21 -3.45 33.09
C GLU A 334 -30.03 -3.32 31.57
N GLU A 335 -28.88 -3.70 31.01
CA GLU A 335 -28.62 -3.60 29.57
C GLU A 335 -29.62 -4.44 28.75
N LEU A 336 -29.84 -5.71 29.14
CA LEU A 336 -30.78 -6.59 28.43
C LEU A 336 -32.22 -6.05 28.44
N ASN A 337 -32.64 -5.39 29.51
CA ASN A 337 -33.97 -4.77 29.60
C ASN A 337 -34.07 -3.45 28.85
N ALA A 338 -33.00 -2.67 28.80
CA ALA A 338 -32.96 -1.38 28.13
C ALA A 338 -33.08 -1.53 26.60
N PHE A 339 -32.36 -2.49 26.02
CA PHE A 339 -32.30 -2.66 24.56
C PHE A 339 -33.47 -3.46 23.99
N LEU A 340 -34.00 -4.42 24.74
CA LEU A 340 -35.12 -5.26 24.31
C LEU A 340 -36.25 -5.19 25.35
N PRO A 341 -37.08 -4.13 25.35
CA PRO A 341 -38.22 -4.03 26.26
C PRO A 341 -39.21 -5.18 26.01
N GLY A 342 -39.93 -5.58 27.06
CA GLY A 342 -40.84 -6.73 27.07
C GLY A 342 -42.20 -6.47 26.44
#